data_AF-A0A938CXZ2-F1
#
_entry.id   AF-A0A938CXZ2-F1
#
_cell.length_a   1.000
_cell.length_b   1.000
_cell.length_c   1.000
_cell.angle_alpha   90.00
_cell.angle_beta   90.00
_cell.angle_gamma   90.00
#
_symmetry.space_group_name_H-M   'P 1'
#
loop_
_entity.id
_entity.type
_entity.pdbx_description
1 polymer ?
#
loop_
_entity_poly.entity_id
_entity_poly.type
_entity_poly.pdbx_seq_one_letter_code
_entity_poly.pdbx_strand_id
1 'polypeptide(L)'
;MIEDITHEVSRSRRYRSDLELGQAVIDEMEEAVAVFSPSGQLVMSNLAYALLWAHDPESNLKATTIRTVADHWRALSAPSALWSEAEEFISVVGNRVAWRAEARLLDGRLLSCQFAPLAGGRPWSPSAPWTRPG
;
A
#
# COMPACT_ATOMS: atom_id res chain seq x y z
N MET A 1 -33.64 18.89 31.27
CA MET A 1 -34.23 18.30 30.06
C MET A 1 -34.20 19.35 28.95
N ILE A 2 -33.04 19.47 28.30
CA ILE A 2 -32.88 19.96 26.92
C ILE A 2 -31.81 19.02 26.37
N GLU A 3 -32.21 17.77 26.25
CA GLU A 3 -31.59 16.82 25.35
C GLU A 3 -32.17 17.09 23.95
N ASP A 4 -31.37 16.74 22.95
CA ASP A 4 -31.62 16.81 21.51
C ASP A 4 -31.16 18.07 20.75
N ILE A 5 -30.47 17.81 19.64
CA ILE A 5 -29.92 18.72 18.62
C ILE A 5 -28.52 19.34 18.93
N THR A 6 -27.53 18.58 19.41
CA THR A 6 -26.10 18.96 19.21
C THR A 6 -25.17 17.76 18.94
N HIS A 7 -25.70 16.54 18.84
CA HIS A 7 -24.89 15.34 18.70
C HIS A 7 -24.75 14.77 17.27
N GLU A 8 -25.25 15.46 16.24
CA GLU A 8 -25.24 14.90 14.87
C GLU A 8 -24.30 15.62 13.88
N VAL A 9 -23.95 16.89 14.10
CA VAL A 9 -23.11 17.65 13.13
C VAL A 9 -21.62 17.69 13.52
N SER A 10 -21.27 17.33 14.76
CA SER A 10 -19.91 17.47 15.30
C SER A 10 -18.97 16.30 14.96
N ARG A 11 -19.49 15.17 14.47
CA ARG A 11 -18.68 13.96 14.17
C ARG A 11 -18.06 13.92 12.78
N SER A 12 -18.46 14.78 11.86
CA SER A 12 -18.02 14.69 10.45
C SER A 12 -16.84 15.60 10.09
N ARG A 13 -16.35 16.46 11.01
CA ARG A 13 -15.21 17.35 10.73
C ARG A 13 -13.85 16.84 11.22
N ARG A 14 -13.80 16.10 12.35
CA ARG A 14 -12.52 15.55 12.85
C ARG A 14 -12.02 14.35 12.04
N TYR A 15 -12.92 13.58 11.45
CA TYR A 15 -12.54 12.39 10.69
C TYR A 15 -11.81 12.71 9.38
N ARG A 16 -12.05 13.89 8.77
CA ARG A 16 -11.33 14.32 7.56
C ARG A 16 -9.90 14.74 7.87
N SER A 17 -9.69 15.40 9.01
CA SER A 17 -8.36 15.89 9.41
C SER A 17 -7.37 14.75 9.71
N ASP A 18 -7.86 13.64 10.28
CA ASP A 18 -7.00 12.49 10.58
C ASP A 18 -6.59 11.70 9.32
N LEU A 19 -7.46 11.67 8.29
CA LEU A 19 -7.15 11.06 6.99
C LEU A 19 -6.16 11.91 6.18
N GLU A 20 -6.34 13.24 6.19
CA GLU A 20 -5.39 14.17 5.55
C GLU A 20 -4.01 14.10 6.19
N LEU A 21 -3.93 13.97 7.53
CA LEU A 21 -2.66 13.82 8.23
C LEU A 21 -1.99 12.47 7.93
N GLY A 22 -2.78 11.39 7.84
CA GLY A 22 -2.29 10.07 7.44
C GLY A 22 -1.69 10.07 6.03
N GLN A 23 -2.34 10.75 5.08
CA GLN A 23 -1.82 10.89 3.72
C GLN A 23 -0.51 11.70 3.69
N ALA A 24 -0.47 12.85 4.38
CA ALA A 24 0.72 13.70 4.42
C ALA A 24 1.96 13.00 5.01
N VAL A 25 1.79 12.15 6.02
CA VAL A 25 2.90 11.38 6.60
C VAL A 25 3.45 10.36 5.61
N ILE A 26 2.59 9.67 4.86
CA ILE A 26 3.05 8.66 3.89
C ILE A 26 3.66 9.34 2.65
N ASP A 27 3.20 10.54 2.29
CA ASP A 27 3.80 11.35 1.22
C ASP A 27 5.20 11.88 1.56
N GLU A 28 5.53 12.07 2.84
CA GLU A 28 6.90 12.38 3.28
C GLU A 28 7.82 11.15 3.32
N MET A 29 7.30 9.92 3.22
CA MET A 29 8.12 8.71 3.22
C MET A 29 8.88 8.56 1.90
N GLU A 30 10.18 8.27 1.99
CA GLU A 30 11.01 7.96 0.81
C GLU A 30 10.65 6.60 0.19
N GLU A 31 10.04 5.70 0.98
CA GLU A 31 9.58 4.40 0.48
C GLU A 31 8.28 4.51 -0.30
N ALA A 32 8.22 3.88 -1.48
CA ALA A 32 7.00 3.78 -2.27
C ALA A 32 5.95 2.89 -1.57
N VAL A 33 4.77 3.46 -1.29
CA VAL A 33 3.65 2.77 -0.63
C VAL A 33 2.42 2.75 -1.55
N ALA A 34 1.81 1.58 -1.67
CA ALA A 34 0.53 1.37 -2.34
C ALA A 34 -0.37 0.47 -1.49
N VAL A 35 -1.60 0.92 -1.26
CA VAL A 35 -2.57 0.24 -0.40
C VAL A 35 -3.76 -0.18 -1.24
N PHE A 36 -4.10 -1.47 -1.17
CA PHE A 36 -5.22 -2.06 -1.89
C PHE A 36 -6.33 -2.48 -0.93
N SER A 37 -7.58 -2.29 -1.35
CA SER A 37 -8.75 -2.82 -0.69
C SER A 37 -8.79 -4.36 -0.80
N PRO A 38 -9.60 -5.04 0.02
CA PRO A 38 -9.88 -6.47 -0.17
C PRO A 38 -10.51 -6.80 -1.53
N SER A 39 -11.15 -5.82 -2.19
CA SER A 39 -11.67 -5.97 -3.56
C SER A 39 -10.60 -5.77 -4.65
N GLY A 40 -9.34 -5.52 -4.27
CA GLY A 40 -8.23 -5.33 -5.18
C GLY A 40 -8.20 -3.97 -5.87
N GLN A 41 -8.88 -2.96 -5.31
CA GLN A 41 -8.81 -1.58 -5.79
C GLN A 41 -7.71 -0.84 -5.02
N LEU A 42 -6.92 -0.02 -5.71
CA LEU A 42 -5.99 0.87 -5.05
C LEU A 42 -6.80 1.93 -4.30
N VAL A 43 -6.59 2.01 -2.98
CA VAL A 43 -7.26 2.94 -2.08
C VAL A 43 -6.39 4.15 -1.79
N MET A 44 -5.06 3.95 -1.76
CA MET A 44 -4.10 5.00 -1.43
C MET A 44 -2.74 4.66 -2.03
N SER A 45 -2.02 5.68 -2.48
CA SER A 45 -0.60 5.62 -2.85
C SER A 45 0.08 6.89 -2.37
N ASN A 46 1.41 6.87 -2.26
CA ASN A 46 2.17 8.06 -1.89
C ASN A 46 2.97 8.68 -3.04
N LEU A 47 3.53 9.86 -2.78
CA LEU A 47 4.38 10.56 -3.75
C LEU A 47 5.58 9.71 -4.19
N ALA A 48 6.26 9.00 -3.28
CA ALA A 48 7.38 8.13 -3.64
C ALA A 48 6.96 7.00 -4.61
N TYR A 49 5.75 6.46 -4.45
CA TYR A 49 5.17 5.51 -5.40
C TYR A 49 4.94 6.13 -6.78
N ALA A 50 4.34 7.32 -6.83
CA ALA A 50 4.09 8.02 -8.09
C ALA A 50 5.40 8.36 -8.82
N LEU A 51 6.44 8.78 -8.10
CA LEU A 51 7.77 9.06 -8.65
C LEU A 51 8.48 7.79 -9.12
N LEU A 52 8.37 6.69 -8.37
CA LEU A 52 9.03 5.43 -8.71
C LEU A 52 8.47 4.81 -9.99
N TRP A 53 7.15 4.82 -10.14
CA TRP A 53 6.45 4.13 -11.23
C TRP A 53 6.02 5.08 -12.36
N ALA A 54 6.30 6.38 -12.24
CA ALA A 54 5.85 7.44 -13.15
C ALA A 54 4.34 7.32 -13.49
N HIS A 55 3.57 6.83 -12.52
CA HIS A 55 2.16 6.53 -12.65
C HIS A 55 1.47 7.19 -11.47
N ASP A 56 0.61 8.15 -11.77
CA ASP A 56 -0.26 8.78 -10.79
C ASP A 56 -1.65 8.15 -10.90
N PRO A 57 -1.96 7.16 -10.05
CA PRO A 57 -3.28 6.56 -10.02
C PRO A 57 -4.33 7.50 -9.41
N GLU A 58 -3.96 8.58 -8.70
CA GLU A 58 -4.91 9.60 -8.22
C GLU A 58 -5.34 10.55 -9.36
N SER A 59 -4.45 10.84 -10.32
CA SER A 59 -4.81 11.58 -11.54
C SER A 59 -5.76 10.80 -12.45
N ASN A 60 -5.70 9.45 -12.40
CA ASN A 60 -6.63 8.60 -13.12
C ASN A 60 -7.95 8.46 -12.33
N LEU A 61 -8.98 9.21 -12.73
CA LEU A 61 -10.37 9.14 -12.24
C LEU A 61 -11.03 7.73 -12.33
N LYS A 62 -10.32 6.71 -12.83
CA LYS A 62 -10.78 5.32 -12.89
C LYS A 62 -10.22 4.54 -11.71
N ALA A 63 -11.08 3.77 -11.06
CA ALA A 63 -10.67 2.84 -10.01
C ALA A 63 -9.56 1.92 -10.51
N THR A 64 -8.33 2.20 -10.10
CA THR A 64 -7.16 1.43 -10.53
C THR A 64 -7.14 0.12 -9.75
N THR A 65 -7.14 -1.01 -10.45
CA THR A 65 -7.12 -2.35 -9.85
C THR A 65 -5.69 -2.86 -9.69
N ILE A 66 -5.47 -3.78 -8.74
CA ILE A 66 -4.19 -4.47 -8.57
C ILE A 66 -3.72 -5.10 -9.87
N ARG A 67 -4.61 -5.66 -10.69
CA ARG A 67 -4.25 -6.23 -11.98
C ARG A 67 -3.64 -5.19 -12.92
N THR A 68 -4.28 -4.03 -13.03
CA THR A 68 -3.79 -2.93 -13.89
C THR A 68 -2.43 -2.43 -13.39
N VAL A 69 -2.27 -2.32 -12.08
CA VAL A 69 -1.02 -1.89 -11.44
C VAL A 69 0.08 -2.94 -11.60
N ALA A 70 -0.23 -4.21 -11.41
CA ALA A 70 0.70 -5.32 -11.60
C ALA A 70 1.10 -5.48 -13.08
N ASP A 71 0.19 -5.22 -14.02
CA ASP A 71 0.50 -5.12 -15.45
C ASP A 71 1.53 -4.00 -15.72
N HIS A 72 1.34 -2.83 -15.11
CA HIS A 72 2.27 -1.70 -15.20
C HIS A 72 3.63 -2.00 -14.57
N TRP A 73 3.66 -2.61 -13.38
CA TRP A 73 4.89 -3.04 -12.72
C TRP A 73 5.64 -4.08 -13.55
N ARG A 74 4.92 -5.06 -14.13
CA ARG A 74 5.49 -6.07 -15.03
C ARG A 74 6.08 -5.45 -16.29
N ALA A 75 5.48 -4.39 -16.83
CA ALA A 75 6.00 -3.70 -18.01
C ALA A 75 7.31 -2.94 -17.74
N LEU A 76 7.57 -2.55 -16.48
CA LEU A 76 8.74 -1.79 -16.06
C LEU A 76 9.78 -2.63 -15.32
N SER A 77 9.50 -3.90 -15.03
CA SER A 77 10.41 -4.83 -14.37
C SER A 77 10.86 -5.96 -15.28
N ALA A 78 11.97 -6.60 -14.92
CA ALA A 78 12.35 -7.89 -15.48
C ALA A 78 11.26 -8.94 -15.20
N PRO A 79 11.12 -9.97 -16.05
CA PRO A 79 10.15 -11.04 -15.84
C PRO A 79 10.36 -11.72 -14.48
N SER A 80 9.33 -11.70 -13.63
CA SER A 80 9.34 -12.33 -12.30
C SER A 80 7.92 -12.78 -11.92
N ALA A 81 7.83 -13.76 -11.02
CA ALA A 81 6.55 -14.21 -10.45
C ALA A 81 6.01 -13.27 -9.36
N LEU A 82 6.84 -12.34 -8.88
CA LEU A 82 6.58 -11.39 -7.80
C LEU A 82 5.21 -10.70 -7.90
N TRP A 83 4.89 -10.17 -9.08
CA TRP A 83 3.67 -9.40 -9.26
C TRP A 83 2.42 -10.29 -9.34
N SER A 84 2.57 -11.51 -9.84
CA SER A 84 1.51 -12.53 -9.78
C SER A 84 1.24 -12.97 -8.34
N GLU A 85 2.30 -13.15 -7.54
CA GLU A 85 2.20 -13.46 -6.11
C GLU A 85 1.54 -12.30 -5.34
N ALA A 86 1.79 -11.05 -5.72
CA ALA A 86 1.12 -9.88 -5.14
C ALA A 86 -0.39 -9.86 -5.45
N GLU A 87 -0.78 -10.18 -6.69
CA GLU A 87 -2.19 -10.30 -7.09
C GLU A 87 -2.92 -11.40 -6.30
N GLU A 88 -2.27 -12.56 -6.13
CA GLU A 88 -2.78 -13.67 -5.33
C GLU A 88 -2.90 -13.27 -3.86
N PHE A 89 -1.87 -12.62 -3.29
CA PHE A 89 -1.86 -12.14 -1.92
C PHE A 89 -3.04 -11.22 -1.60
N ILE A 90 -3.41 -10.34 -2.54
CA ILE A 90 -4.56 -9.44 -2.39
C ILE A 90 -5.90 -10.18 -2.54
N SER A 91 -5.94 -11.26 -3.32
CA SER A 91 -7.13 -12.07 -3.55
C SER A 91 -7.42 -13.07 -2.42
N VAL A 92 -6.40 -13.55 -1.72
CA VAL A 92 -6.55 -14.55 -0.62
C VAL A 92 -7.25 -13.93 0.58
N VAL A 93 -8.44 -14.41 0.93
CA VAL A 93 -9.17 -13.99 2.14
C VAL A 93 -8.74 -14.89 3.30
N GLY A 94 -8.08 -14.34 4.34
CA GLY A 94 -7.68 -15.11 5.53
C GLY A 94 -6.29 -14.76 6.07
N ASN A 95 -5.53 -15.78 6.50
CA ASN A 95 -4.23 -15.62 7.17
C ASN A 95 -3.12 -15.24 6.18
N ARG A 96 -3.01 -13.93 5.90
CA ARG A 96 -1.93 -13.36 5.11
C ARG A 96 -0.70 -13.17 5.99
N VAL A 97 0.41 -13.80 5.62
CA VAL A 97 1.71 -13.58 6.27
C VAL A 97 2.47 -12.54 5.48
N ALA A 98 3.06 -11.55 6.17
CA ALA A 98 3.87 -10.56 5.51
C ALA A 98 5.12 -11.22 4.89
N TRP A 99 5.46 -10.84 3.67
CA TRP A 99 6.61 -11.38 2.96
C TRP A 99 7.35 -10.27 2.21
N ARG A 100 8.60 -10.56 1.87
CA ARG A 100 9.50 -9.66 1.14
C ARG A 100 10.01 -10.35 -0.09
N ALA A 101 10.23 -9.57 -1.13
CA ALA A 101 10.85 -10.04 -2.35
C ALA A 101 11.51 -8.88 -3.08
N GLU A 102 12.34 -9.21 -4.05
CA GLU A 102 13.10 -8.23 -4.82
C GLU A 102 12.61 -8.22 -6.27
N ALA A 103 12.39 -7.02 -6.81
CA ALA A 103 12.08 -6.81 -8.22
C ALA A 103 13.26 -6.09 -8.87
N ARG A 104 13.68 -6.53 -10.06
CA ARG A 104 14.65 -5.77 -10.84
C ARG A 104 13.90 -4.94 -11.87
N LEU A 105 14.08 -3.63 -11.86
CA LEU A 105 13.54 -2.74 -12.89
C LEU A 105 14.33 -2.87 -14.19
N LEU A 106 13.68 -2.54 -15.31
CA LEU A 106 14.31 -2.51 -16.63
C LEU A 106 15.41 -1.44 -16.75
N ASP A 107 15.38 -0.42 -15.89
CA ASP A 107 16.44 0.58 -15.75
C ASP A 107 17.67 0.07 -14.98
N GLY A 108 17.62 -1.16 -14.46
CA GLY A 108 18.70 -1.82 -13.72
C GLY A 108 18.68 -1.61 -12.21
N ARG A 109 17.77 -0.78 -11.66
CA ARG A 109 17.57 -0.63 -10.21
C ARG A 109 16.99 -1.92 -9.60
N LEU A 110 17.38 -2.22 -8.37
CA LEU A 110 16.80 -3.29 -7.56
C LEU A 110 15.82 -2.68 -6.56
N LEU A 111 14.58 -3.16 -6.57
CA LEU A 111 13.54 -2.79 -5.62
C LEU A 111 13.37 -3.87 -4.59
N SER A 112 13.37 -3.48 -3.31
CA SER A 112 12.91 -4.34 -2.22
C SER A 112 11.44 -4.08 -1.99
N CYS A 113 10.60 -5.07 -2.26
CA CYS A 113 9.15 -5.00 -2.11
C CYS A 113 8.74 -5.75 -0.85
N GLN A 114 7.85 -5.14 -0.06
CA GLN A 114 7.26 -5.78 1.10
C GLN A 114 5.75 -5.77 1.00
N PHE A 115 5.14 -6.94 1.18
CA PHE A 115 3.69 -7.13 1.16
C PHE A 115 3.24 -7.51 2.57
N ALA A 116 2.32 -6.74 3.13
CA ALA A 116 1.79 -6.98 4.48
C ALA A 116 0.29 -6.68 4.50
N PRO A 117 -0.52 -7.46 5.25
CA PRO A 117 -1.93 -7.15 5.42
C PRO A 117 -2.09 -5.95 6.37
N LEU A 118 -2.98 -5.01 6.02
CA LEU A 118 -3.30 -3.85 6.85
C LEU A 118 -4.30 -4.14 7.99
N ALA A 119 -4.48 -5.41 8.37
CA ALA A 119 -5.40 -5.77 9.45
C ALA A 119 -5.00 -5.04 10.74
N GLY A 120 -5.93 -4.22 11.25
CA GLY A 120 -5.67 -3.27 12.31
C GLY A 120 -4.93 -3.85 13.51
N GLY A 121 -3.82 -3.20 13.86
CA GLY A 121 -3.31 -3.24 15.23
C GLY A 121 -2.31 -4.32 15.59
N ARG A 122 -1.48 -4.80 14.66
CA ARG A 122 -0.22 -5.43 15.09
C ARG A 122 0.97 -4.68 14.49
N PRO A 123 1.73 -3.92 15.31
CA PRO A 123 2.94 -3.29 14.85
C PRO A 123 3.86 -4.37 14.29
N TRP A 124 4.42 -4.05 13.11
CA TRP A 124 5.66 -4.63 12.62
C TRP A 124 6.59 -4.98 13.79
N SER A 125 6.89 -6.27 13.97
CA SER A 125 8.02 -6.68 14.78
C SER A 125 9.18 -6.98 13.84
N PRO A 126 10.36 -6.37 14.02
CA PRO A 126 11.57 -6.84 13.36
C PRO A 126 11.96 -8.16 14.02
N SER A 127 11.36 -9.28 13.60
CA SER A 127 11.74 -10.59 14.11
C SER A 127 13.08 -11.01 13.51
N ALA A 128 14.08 -11.03 14.40
CA ALA A 128 15.38 -11.70 14.36
C ALA A 128 16.54 -10.97 13.64
N PRO A 129 17.57 -10.53 14.39
CA PRO A 129 18.88 -10.29 13.80
C PRO A 129 19.43 -11.63 13.29
N TRP A 130 19.85 -11.63 12.02
CA TRP A 130 20.61 -12.71 11.41
C TRP A 130 21.87 -13.03 12.25
N THR A 131 21.82 -14.04 13.11
CA THR A 131 23.04 -14.67 13.64
C THR A 131 23.56 -15.63 12.57
N ARG A 132 24.60 -15.19 11.85
CA ARG A 132 25.38 -16.04 10.94
C ARG A 132 25.99 -17.20 11.76
N PRO A 133 25.90 -18.47 11.33
CA PRO A 133 26.73 -19.50 11.94
C PRO A 133 28.18 -19.26 11.52
N GLY A 134 29.05 -19.17 12.53
CA GLY A 134 30.51 -19.26 12.37
C GLY A 134 30.98 -20.69 12.21
#